data_AF-A0A2K3LJB8-F1
#
_entry.id   AF-A0A2K3LJB8-F1
#
_cell.length_a   1.000
_cell.length_b   1.000
_cell.length_c   1.000
_cell.angle_alpha   90.00
_cell.angle_beta   90.00
_cell.angle_gamma   90.00
#
_symmetry.space_group_name_H-M   'P 1'
#
loop_
_entity.id
_entity.type
_entity.pdbx_description
1 polymer ?
#
loop_
_entity_poly.entity_id
_entity_poly.type
_entity_poly.pdbx_seq_one_letter_code
_entity_poly.pdbx_strand_id
1 'polypeptide(L)'
;MATNGNEKRISECLVHLCNEGSIESIRYFESRRTLMEMLRDRGYNVSQSDLTLTLSDFRSHFGDFPKLETLGVSVSHRSNPSNK
;
A
#
# COMPACT_ATOMS: atom_id res chain seq x y z
N MET A 1 40.59 1.92 -5.87
CA MET A 1 39.17 2.06 -6.21
C MET A 1 38.36 1.58 -5.01
N ALA A 2 37.89 2.51 -4.18
CA ALA A 2 37.11 2.19 -2.98
C ALA A 2 35.63 2.42 -3.27
N THR A 3 34.90 1.37 -3.62
CA THR A 3 33.43 1.41 -3.69
C THR A 3 32.88 1.28 -2.28
N ASN A 4 32.69 2.47 -1.70
CA ASN A 4 31.80 2.86 -0.63
C ASN A 4 30.79 1.77 -0.16
N GLY A 5 31.02 1.20 1.03
CA GLY A 5 30.21 0.13 1.63
C GLY A 5 28.77 0.49 2.01
N ASN A 6 28.32 1.71 1.71
CA ASN A 6 26.94 2.16 1.89
C ASN A 6 26.02 1.72 0.75
N GLU A 7 26.51 1.62 -0.49
CA GLU A 7 25.74 1.13 -1.65
C GLU A 7 25.34 -0.34 -1.50
N LYS A 8 26.26 -1.14 -0.94
CA LYS A 8 26.04 -2.59 -0.71
C LYS A 8 25.02 -2.88 0.40
N ARG A 9 24.87 -1.97 1.38
CA ARG A 9 23.88 -2.13 2.46
C ARG A 9 22.48 -1.69 2.06
N ILE A 10 22.37 -0.66 1.22
CA ILE A 10 21.07 -0.26 0.66
C ILE A 10 20.54 -1.36 -0.26
N SER A 11 21.41 -2.02 -1.04
CA SER A 11 21.00 -3.15 -1.87
C SER A 11 20.54 -4.36 -1.05
N GLU A 12 21.22 -4.71 0.05
CA GLU A 12 20.82 -5.85 0.90
C GLU A 12 19.47 -5.63 1.63
N CYS A 13 19.21 -4.42 2.14
CA CYS A 13 17.95 -4.08 2.82
C CYS A 13 16.75 -4.10 1.85
N LEU A 14 16.92 -3.53 0.65
CA LEU A 14 15.88 -3.52 -0.38
C LEU A 14 15.65 -4.91 -0.96
N VAL A 15 16.70 -5.71 -1.15
CA VAL A 15 16.59 -7.10 -1.66
C VAL A 15 15.76 -7.98 -0.73
N HIS A 16 15.90 -7.84 0.59
CA HIS A 16 15.03 -8.56 1.54
C HIS A 16 13.55 -8.16 1.40
N LEU A 17 13.26 -6.88 1.20
CA LEU A 17 11.90 -6.39 0.97
C LEU A 17 11.31 -6.90 -0.36
N CYS A 18 12.16 -7.08 -1.37
CA CYS A 18 11.81 -7.62 -2.69
C CYS A 18 11.63 -9.14 -2.71
N ASN A 19 12.19 -9.87 -1.73
CA ASN A 19 12.17 -11.33 -1.76
C ASN A 19 10.76 -11.92 -1.54
N GLU A 20 9.81 -11.08 -1.12
CA GLU A 20 8.40 -11.42 -0.90
C GLU A 20 7.44 -10.75 -1.92
N GLY A 21 7.95 -10.00 -2.92
CA GLY A 21 7.15 -9.32 -3.94
C GLY A 21 7.84 -8.10 -4.57
N SER A 22 7.18 -7.35 -5.45
CA SER A 22 7.83 -6.19 -6.08
C SER A 22 7.96 -4.98 -5.14
N ILE A 23 8.95 -4.11 -5.36
CA ILE A 23 9.04 -2.81 -4.67
C ILE A 23 7.77 -1.97 -4.90
N GLU A 24 7.17 -2.08 -6.08
CA GLU A 24 5.93 -1.37 -6.41
C GLU A 24 4.78 -1.79 -5.50
N SER A 25 4.65 -3.09 -5.18
CA SER A 25 3.61 -3.56 -4.26
C SER A 25 3.69 -2.88 -2.89
N ILE A 26 4.91 -2.61 -2.40
CA ILE A 26 5.16 -1.92 -1.13
C ILE A 26 4.79 -0.45 -1.25
N ARG A 27 5.22 0.21 -2.32
CA ARG A 27 4.88 1.62 -2.57
C ARG A 27 3.36 1.82 -2.64
N TYR A 28 2.66 0.97 -3.38
CA TYR A 28 1.22 1.05 -3.50
C TYR A 28 0.50 0.69 -2.20
N PHE A 29 1.01 -0.29 -1.44
CA PHE A 29 0.48 -0.62 -0.13
C PHE A 29 0.53 0.57 0.83
N GLU A 30 1.70 1.19 1.00
CA GLU A 30 1.86 2.35 1.91
C GLU A 30 1.07 3.58 1.44
N SER A 31 1.02 3.80 0.11
CA SER A 31 0.21 4.87 -0.47
C SER A 31 -1.29 4.65 -0.20
N ARG A 32 -1.76 3.40 -0.35
CA ARG A 32 -3.15 3.03 -0.09
C ARG A 32 -3.48 3.16 1.39
N ARG A 33 -2.61 2.70 2.30
CA ARG A 33 -2.82 2.86 3.75
C ARG A 33 -3.04 4.32 4.11
N THR A 34 -2.12 5.19 3.68
CA THR A 34 -2.23 6.65 3.88
C THR A 34 -3.54 7.20 3.32
N LEU A 35 -3.92 6.80 2.10
CA LEU A 35 -5.18 7.21 1.48
C LEU A 35 -6.41 6.80 2.32
N MET A 36 -6.44 5.57 2.83
CA MET A 36 -7.56 5.08 3.64
C MET A 36 -7.65 5.81 4.98
N GLU A 37 -6.52 6.15 5.61
CA GLU A 37 -6.47 7.01 6.81
C GLU A 37 -7.01 8.41 6.49
N MET A 38 -6.53 9.02 5.41
CA MET A 38 -6.99 10.34 4.95
C MET A 38 -8.49 10.39 4.64
N LEU A 39 -9.06 9.32 4.10
CA LEU A 39 -10.49 9.20 3.82
C LEU A 39 -11.29 9.07 5.12
N ARG A 40 -10.81 8.28 6.07
CA ARG A 40 -11.43 8.16 7.39
C ARG A 40 -11.49 9.50 8.11
N ASP A 41 -10.38 10.23 8.14
CA ASP A 41 -10.28 11.54 8.80
C ASP A 41 -11.23 12.57 8.19
N ARG A 42 -11.51 12.45 6.88
CA ARG A 42 -12.47 13.29 6.15
C ARG A 42 -13.93 12.88 6.34
N GLY A 43 -14.23 11.88 7.15
CA GLY A 43 -15.60 11.44 7.41
C GLY A 43 -16.15 10.45 6.39
N TYR A 44 -15.31 9.78 5.60
CA TYR A 44 -15.73 8.64 4.78
C TYR A 44 -15.90 7.37 5.61
N ASN A 45 -16.71 6.44 5.09
CA ASN A 45 -16.98 5.15 5.70
C ASN A 45 -15.88 4.13 5.34
N VAL A 46 -14.74 4.25 6.02
CA VAL A 46 -13.59 3.34 5.87
C VAL A 46 -13.61 2.29 6.99
N SER A 47 -13.55 1.02 6.62
CA SER A 47 -13.58 -0.09 7.59
C SER A 47 -12.29 -0.17 8.42
N GLN A 48 -12.34 -0.84 9.58
CA GLN A 48 -11.11 -1.08 10.35
C GLN A 48 -10.20 -2.12 9.68
N SER A 49 -10.79 -3.09 8.96
CA SER A 49 -10.05 -4.05 8.14
C SER A 49 -9.21 -3.37 7.05
N ASP A 50 -9.72 -2.30 6.44
CA ASP A 50 -8.95 -1.56 5.42
C ASP A 50 -7.71 -0.87 5.98
N LEU A 51 -7.77 -0.38 7.22
CA LEU A 51 -6.62 0.27 7.88
C LEU A 51 -5.61 -0.71 8.46
N THR A 52 -6.10 -1.88 8.87
CA THR A 52 -5.27 -2.93 9.49
C THR A 52 -4.77 -3.96 8.48
N LEU A 53 -5.07 -3.75 7.20
CA LEU A 53 -4.58 -4.57 6.09
C LEU A 53 -3.05 -4.70 6.17
N THR A 54 -2.55 -5.94 6.09
CA THR A 54 -1.12 -6.21 6.04
C THR A 54 -0.60 -6.18 4.60
N LEU A 55 0.71 -6.05 4.41
CA LEU A 55 1.32 -6.13 3.08
C LEU A 55 1.08 -7.51 2.41
N SER A 56 1.07 -8.59 3.21
CA SER A 56 0.79 -9.94 2.71
C SER A 56 -0.65 -10.09 2.22
N ASP A 57 -1.61 -9.54 2.96
CA ASP A 57 -3.01 -9.50 2.52
C ASP A 57 -3.15 -8.65 1.26
N PHE A 58 -2.51 -7.47 1.22
CA PHE A 58 -2.51 -6.61 0.04
C PHE A 58 -1.99 -7.34 -1.20
N ARG A 59 -0.86 -8.05 -1.09
CA ARG A 59 -0.32 -8.87 -2.20
C ARG A 59 -1.24 -10.03 -2.55
N SER A 60 -1.94 -10.62 -1.58
CA SER A 60 -2.94 -11.66 -1.85
C SER A 60 -4.15 -11.13 -2.63
N HIS A 61 -4.53 -9.87 -2.41
CA HIS A 61 -5.66 -9.23 -3.10
C HIS A 61 -5.29 -8.62 -4.47
N PHE A 62 -4.13 -7.98 -4.58
CA PHE A 62 -3.74 -7.22 -5.79
C PHE A 62 -2.57 -7.85 -6.57
N GLY A 63 -1.96 -8.90 -6.03
CA GLY A 63 -0.77 -9.56 -6.57
C GLY A 63 0.54 -8.91 -6.13
N ASP A 64 1.64 -9.63 -6.36
CA ASP A 64 3.00 -9.12 -6.12
C ASP A 64 3.40 -7.99 -7.08
N PHE A 65 2.71 -7.91 -8.23
CA PHE A 65 2.85 -6.88 -9.25
C PHE A 65 1.47 -6.28 -9.55
N PRO A 66 0.97 -5.41 -8.66
CA PRO A 66 -0.38 -4.88 -8.77
C PRO A 66 -0.55 -3.97 -9.98
N LYS A 67 -1.69 -4.09 -10.65
CA LYS A 67 -2.06 -3.23 -11.78
C LYS A 67 -2.80 -1.99 -11.29
N LEU A 68 -2.45 -0.83 -11.84
CA LEU A 68 -3.05 0.46 -11.45
C LEU A 68 -4.59 0.45 -11.52
N GLU A 69 -5.15 -0.19 -12.55
CA GLU A 69 -6.60 -0.33 -12.76
C GLU A 69 -7.33 -1.02 -11.60
N THR A 70 -6.65 -1.92 -10.88
CA THR A 70 -7.24 -2.69 -9.78
C THR A 70 -7.17 -1.97 -8.44
N LEU A 71 -6.32 -0.94 -8.31
CA LEU A 71 -6.06 -0.24 -7.04
C LEU A 71 -7.10 0.81 -6.68
N GLY A 72 -8.10 1.03 -7.55
CA GLY A 72 -9.17 2.01 -7.33
C GLY A 72 -9.88 1.83 -5.98
N VAL A 73 -10.33 2.96 -5.41
CA VAL A 73 -11.08 2.99 -4.15
C VAL A 73 -12.40 3.71 -4.38
N SER A 74 -13.50 3.11 -3.94
CA SER A 74 -14.82 3.74 -3.84
C SER A 74 -15.33 3.55 -2.42
N VAL A 75 -15.51 4.65 -1.69
CA VAL A 75 -16.03 4.67 -0.32
C VAL A 75 -17.11 5.75 -0.19
N SER A 76 -18.21 5.40 0.46
CA SER A 76 -19.32 6.34 0.67
C SER A 76 -19.02 7.29 1.83
N HIS A 77 -19.54 8.52 1.76
CA HIS A 77 -19.43 9.48 2.86
C HIS A 77 -20.43 9.15 3.98
N ARG A 78 -20.05 9.34 5.26
CA ARG A 78 -20.88 8.93 6.42
C ARG A 78 -22.22 9.66 6.51
N SER A 79 -22.26 10.95 6.16
CA SER A 79 -23.46 11.78 6.26
C SER A 79 -24.40 11.69 5.06
N ASN A 80 -23.95 11.11 3.94
CA ASN A 80 -24.78 10.96 2.76
C ASN A 80 -24.46 9.62 2.07
N PRO A 81 -25.04 8.51 2.56
CA PRO A 81 -24.80 7.18 1.99
C PRO A 81 -25.39 7.00 0.58
N SER A 82 -26.07 8.01 0.02
CA SER A 82 -26.66 7.97 -1.34
C SER A 82 -25.71 8.32 -2.48
N ASN A 83 -24.47 8.75 -2.20
CA ASN A 83 -23.47 9.01 -3.25
C ASN A 83 -22.46 7.86 -3.25
N LYS A 84 -22.70 6.87 -4.11
CA LYS A 84 -21.77 5.79 -4.45
C LYS A 84 -21.46 5.83 -5.94
#